data_AF-A0A327MBR1-F1
#
_entry.id   AF-A0A327MBR1-F1
#
_cell.length_a   1.000
_cell.length_b   1.000
_cell.length_c   1.000
_cell.angle_alpha   90.00
_cell.angle_beta   90.00
_cell.angle_gamma   90.00
#
_symmetry.space_group_name_H-M   'P 1'
#
loop_
_entity.id
_entity.type
_entity.pdbx_description
1 polymer ?
#
loop_
_entity_poly.entity_id
_entity_poly.type
_entity_poly.pdbx_seq_one_letter_code
_entity_poly.pdbx_strand_id
1 'polypeptide(L)'
;MAWSAGRTRPGDDVDAIIRNRSRSPRDGRCPRRSNPRHVTAFPLARTGLRRRWRRTSYPSGRPGLAPGPMPRARRTIRGRATARRPGRAAGRMREARRPTHRHRRTQTPCHAYPVTADTGCVAFTGGIGACPDCSGSRSAIASAATRLDRVDVGSEMMTLPAFRTPPPVVPPIAPAAILANPALVRQPGRRRRILFVQLGPFSHTNAALQAQLARRFPNHDLTVFDVKDEIRRRYDQIAANLLISVATYGPSILRSQADRHAFFFRTPYLFRKLSRIVQERFAAEADSFDFVFQTQGLCNAALPGRPLFVYTDHTILSNREYAAQDDRIFLSDAFLALERDLYHRAEKILVSVSHVRRTLTRGYGCDPNRVATVFIGANVAPTPAAPEAGRQAGRILFVGIEWERKGGPTLLTAFERLAERFPEAQLTIAGCAPATTHPRIQTLGRVPPQQLAPHFAAASVFCMPSLVEPAGIAAIEAMAAGLPVVATAVGGLAEIVQPDQTGLLVPPNDPLALGEALASLLADPDRARAMGQAGRHRAMDLFHWDAVGTRLAQEIRQSLNARARAGRGDAADPEQDFALAARHAKG
;
A
#
# COMPACT_ATOMS: atom_id res chain seq x y z
N MET A 1 -33.93 -33.24 10.82
CA MET A 1 -33.80 -33.81 9.46
C MET A 1 -33.32 -32.68 8.57
N ALA A 2 -32.01 -32.42 8.50
CA ALA A 2 -31.03 -33.04 7.60
C ALA A 2 -31.22 -32.62 6.12
N TRP A 3 -30.23 -31.88 5.58
CA TRP A 3 -29.66 -31.86 4.22
C TRP A 3 -28.80 -30.58 4.07
N SER A 4 -27.50 -30.63 4.39
CA SER A 4 -26.33 -30.80 3.48
C SER A 4 -26.19 -29.68 2.42
N ALA A 5 -25.32 -28.70 2.66
CA ALA A 5 -23.90 -28.64 2.22
C ALA A 5 -23.71 -28.46 0.70
N GLY A 6 -23.49 -27.21 0.27
CA GLY A 6 -23.06 -26.86 -1.08
C GLY A 6 -21.89 -25.86 -1.03
N ARG A 7 -20.72 -26.33 -1.49
CA ARG A 7 -19.42 -25.64 -1.46
C ARG A 7 -19.41 -24.44 -2.41
N THR A 8 -19.05 -23.25 -1.94
CA THR A 8 -18.75 -22.09 -2.79
C THR A 8 -17.30 -22.16 -3.28
N ARG A 9 -17.12 -22.26 -4.60
CA ARG A 9 -15.83 -22.04 -5.27
C ARG A 9 -15.52 -20.53 -5.33
N PRO A 10 -14.27 -20.09 -5.10
CA PRO A 10 -13.89 -18.70 -5.33
C PRO A 10 -13.25 -18.54 -6.72
N GLY A 11 -13.79 -17.63 -7.51
CA GLY A 11 -13.22 -17.16 -8.75
C GLY A 11 -14.28 -17.09 -9.82
N ASP A 12 -14.83 -15.89 -10.06
CA ASP A 12 -15.40 -15.58 -11.35
C ASP A 12 -15.22 -14.11 -11.70
N ASP A 13 -14.79 -13.98 -12.95
CA ASP A 13 -14.19 -12.86 -13.65
C ASP A 13 -15.25 -11.89 -14.18
N VAL A 14 -14.85 -10.67 -14.51
CA VAL A 14 -15.72 -9.61 -15.08
C VAL A 14 -16.32 -10.01 -16.44
N ASP A 15 -15.82 -11.08 -17.05
CA ASP A 15 -16.21 -11.57 -18.36
C ASP A 15 -17.49 -12.41 -18.41
N ALA A 16 -18.03 -12.88 -17.28
CA ALA A 16 -19.28 -13.65 -17.28
C ALA A 16 -20.52 -12.80 -17.65
N ILE A 17 -20.40 -11.47 -17.58
CA ILE A 17 -21.49 -10.51 -17.80
C ILE A 17 -21.66 -10.14 -19.30
N ILE A 18 -20.68 -10.43 -20.16
CA ILE A 18 -20.69 -9.94 -21.55
C ILE A 18 -20.91 -11.06 -22.59
N ARG A 19 -20.95 -12.34 -22.20
CA ARG A 19 -21.22 -13.43 -23.14
C ARG A 19 -22.61 -14.03 -22.96
N ASN A 20 -23.58 -13.51 -23.68
CA ASN A 20 -24.73 -14.31 -24.09
C ASN A 20 -25.28 -13.84 -25.45
N ARG A 21 -24.92 -14.55 -26.53
CA ARG A 21 -25.82 -14.77 -27.67
C ARG A 21 -25.35 -15.95 -28.54
N SER A 22 -26.29 -16.89 -28.68
CA SER A 22 -26.54 -17.82 -29.79
C SER A 22 -25.43 -18.81 -30.20
N ARG A 23 -25.60 -20.07 -29.80
CA ARG A 23 -25.32 -21.21 -30.68
C ARG A 23 -26.36 -22.32 -30.52
N SER A 24 -26.87 -22.77 -31.66
CA SER A 24 -27.34 -24.12 -31.96
C SER A 24 -27.24 -24.30 -33.49
N PRO A 25 -26.96 -25.52 -34.01
CA PRO A 25 -25.79 -25.73 -34.87
C PRO A 25 -26.11 -26.36 -36.25
N ARG A 26 -25.03 -26.81 -36.94
CA ARG A 26 -24.91 -27.62 -38.18
C ARG A 26 -24.58 -26.77 -39.42
N ASP A 27 -23.71 -27.14 -40.35
CA ASP A 27 -22.84 -28.30 -40.59
C ASP A 27 -21.82 -27.88 -41.66
N GLY A 28 -20.66 -28.53 -41.69
CA GLY A 28 -20.04 -28.95 -42.96
C GLY A 28 -19.20 -27.95 -43.80
N ARG A 29 -17.90 -28.28 -43.84
CA ARG A 29 -16.97 -28.22 -45.00
C ARG A 29 -16.28 -26.89 -45.35
N CYS A 30 -14.95 -26.97 -45.31
CA CYS A 30 -13.99 -26.15 -46.07
C CYS A 30 -14.15 -26.44 -47.59
N PRO A 31 -13.84 -25.51 -48.53
CA PRO A 31 -12.44 -25.29 -48.91
C PRO A 31 -12.02 -23.88 -49.44
N ARG A 32 -10.72 -23.61 -49.30
CA ARG A 32 -9.75 -22.99 -50.25
C ARG A 32 -9.99 -21.61 -50.91
N ARG A 33 -8.95 -20.77 -50.71
CA ARG A 33 -8.12 -19.98 -51.65
C ARG A 33 -8.67 -18.72 -52.36
N SER A 34 -7.70 -17.79 -52.45
CA SER A 34 -7.40 -16.78 -53.49
C SER A 34 -8.19 -15.47 -53.55
N ASN A 35 -7.44 -14.41 -53.21
CA ASN A 35 -7.57 -12.99 -53.58
C ASN A 35 -7.29 -12.80 -55.10
N PRO A 36 -7.18 -11.57 -55.64
CA PRO A 36 -8.14 -10.46 -55.81
C PRO A 36 -8.39 -10.14 -57.31
N ARG A 37 -9.42 -9.35 -57.68
CA ARG A 37 -9.35 -8.49 -58.89
C ARG A 37 -10.17 -7.19 -58.78
N HIS A 38 -9.54 -6.16 -59.32
CA HIS A 38 -9.92 -4.77 -59.62
C HIS A 38 -11.30 -4.57 -60.29
N VAL A 39 -11.78 -3.31 -60.31
CA VAL A 39 -11.99 -2.50 -61.54
C VAL A 39 -12.54 -1.08 -61.23
N THR A 40 -11.80 -0.05 -61.72
CA THR A 40 -12.12 1.32 -62.22
C THR A 40 -13.20 2.21 -61.56
N ALA A 41 -13.02 3.48 -61.18
CA ALA A 41 -12.46 4.72 -61.80
C ALA A 41 -13.50 5.67 -62.48
N PHE A 42 -13.77 6.80 -61.78
CA PHE A 42 -14.03 8.23 -62.23
C PHE A 42 -15.36 8.65 -62.94
N PRO A 43 -15.76 9.97 -63.03
CA PRO A 43 -15.23 11.22 -62.40
C PRO A 43 -16.24 12.36 -61.98
N LEU A 44 -15.68 13.44 -61.36
CA LEU A 44 -16.07 14.89 -61.29
C LEU A 44 -17.30 15.29 -60.42
N ALA A 45 -17.38 16.44 -59.72
CA ALA A 45 -16.73 17.75 -59.84
C ALA A 45 -16.63 18.53 -58.50
N ARG A 46 -15.77 19.55 -58.55
CA ARG A 46 -15.35 20.53 -57.53
C ARG A 46 -16.48 21.43 -57.00
N THR A 47 -16.39 21.79 -55.72
CA THR A 47 -16.38 23.21 -55.29
C THR A 47 -15.37 23.37 -54.15
N GLY A 48 -14.54 24.41 -54.25
CA GLY A 48 -13.48 24.69 -53.30
C GLY A 48 -13.81 25.91 -52.45
N LEU A 49 -13.19 26.00 -51.27
CA LEU A 49 -12.72 27.26 -50.70
C LEU A 49 -11.71 26.97 -49.58
N ARG A 50 -10.45 27.35 -49.85
CA ARG A 50 -9.37 27.49 -48.87
C ARG A 50 -9.45 28.86 -48.21
N ARG A 51 -8.89 28.92 -46.98
CA ARG A 51 -8.34 30.07 -46.20
C ARG A 51 -9.02 30.13 -44.82
N ARG A 52 -8.36 30.40 -43.70
CA ARG A 52 -7.01 30.91 -43.40
C ARG A 52 -6.76 30.64 -41.91
N TRP A 53 -5.56 30.19 -41.56
CA TRP A 53 -5.07 30.23 -40.18
C TRP A 53 -4.82 31.68 -39.77
N ARG A 54 -5.43 32.14 -38.67
CA ARG A 54 -5.03 33.38 -37.99
C ARG A 54 -4.32 33.02 -36.68
N ARG A 55 -3.03 33.36 -36.64
CA ARG A 55 -2.29 33.63 -35.41
C ARG A 55 -2.86 34.92 -34.81
N THR A 56 -3.22 34.91 -33.54
CA THR A 56 -3.45 36.12 -32.74
C THR A 56 -2.20 36.41 -31.92
N SER A 57 -1.59 37.55 -32.24
CA SER A 57 -0.50 38.18 -31.51
C SER A 57 -1.06 38.99 -30.34
N TYR A 58 -0.45 38.91 -29.16
CA TYR A 58 -0.70 39.82 -28.04
C TYR A 58 0.04 41.15 -28.25
N PRO A 59 -0.59 42.31 -27.99
CA PRO A 59 0.14 43.57 -27.87
C PRO A 59 0.52 43.86 -26.42
N SER A 60 1.78 44.23 -26.23
CA SER A 60 2.37 44.83 -25.03
C SER A 60 2.19 46.35 -25.02
N GLY A 61 1.83 46.94 -23.88
CA GLY A 61 1.87 48.40 -23.66
C GLY A 61 1.30 48.84 -22.30
N ARG A 62 2.21 49.16 -21.37
CA ARG A 62 2.09 49.57 -19.94
C ARG A 62 1.55 51.01 -19.74
N PRO A 63 1.22 51.52 -18.52
CA PRO A 63 2.02 51.54 -17.26
C PRO A 63 1.21 51.19 -15.99
N GLY A 64 1.73 50.86 -14.81
CA GLY A 64 3.03 51.05 -14.19
C GLY A 64 2.74 51.42 -12.73
N LEU A 65 2.89 50.49 -11.78
CA LEU A 65 2.91 50.76 -10.33
C LEU A 65 3.73 49.66 -9.64
N ALA A 66 4.87 50.07 -9.09
CA ALA A 66 5.79 49.23 -8.33
C ALA A 66 5.34 49.11 -6.87
N PRO A 67 5.56 47.97 -6.18
CA PRO A 67 5.51 47.95 -4.73
C PRO A 67 6.90 48.25 -4.15
N GLY A 68 7.04 49.45 -3.59
CA GLY A 68 8.14 49.83 -2.69
C GLY A 68 7.92 49.33 -1.25
N PRO A 69 8.94 49.43 -0.38
CA PRO A 69 9.11 48.58 0.79
C PRO A 69 8.29 48.98 2.03
N MET A 70 8.14 48.03 2.95
CA MET A 70 7.55 48.19 4.28
C MET A 70 8.12 49.38 5.08
N PRO A 71 7.27 50.14 5.79
CA PRO A 71 7.68 50.90 6.96
C PRO A 71 7.35 50.14 8.25
N ARG A 72 8.40 49.87 9.04
CA ARG A 72 8.32 49.65 10.49
C ARG A 72 8.23 51.01 11.20
N ALA A 73 7.19 51.23 11.99
CA ALA A 73 7.12 52.15 13.13
C ALA A 73 5.77 51.94 13.83
N ARG A 74 5.56 52.03 15.14
CA ARG A 74 6.38 52.23 16.32
C ARG A 74 5.48 51.74 17.47
N ARG A 75 6.02 50.90 18.35
CA ARG A 75 5.40 50.57 19.62
C ARG A 75 5.70 51.72 20.59
N THR A 76 4.68 52.38 21.09
CA THR A 76 4.75 53.14 22.35
C THR A 76 4.04 52.30 23.40
N ILE A 77 4.76 51.97 24.47
CA ILE A 77 4.33 52.09 25.88
C ILE A 77 5.54 51.73 26.74
N ARG A 78 5.81 52.62 27.69
CA ARG A 78 6.90 52.63 28.67
C ARG A 78 6.77 51.51 29.69
N GLY A 79 7.90 51.03 30.21
CA GLY A 79 7.95 50.27 31.47
C GLY A 79 9.30 49.62 31.76
N ARG A 80 10.19 50.37 32.44
CA ARG A 80 11.34 50.00 33.32
C ARG A 80 12.00 48.61 33.09
N ALA A 81 13.22 48.51 32.56
CA ALA A 81 14.52 48.78 33.21
C ALA A 81 14.87 47.87 34.40
N THR A 82 15.75 46.88 34.18
CA THR A 82 17.00 46.66 34.96
C THR A 82 18.00 45.89 34.10
N ALA A 83 19.21 46.43 34.01
CA ALA A 83 20.34 45.92 33.24
C ALA A 83 21.21 44.97 34.08
N ARG A 84 21.87 44.00 33.43
CA ARG A 84 23.30 43.69 33.65
C ARG A 84 23.87 42.99 32.40
N ARG A 85 24.99 43.54 31.94
CA ARG A 85 25.78 43.16 30.74
C ARG A 85 26.95 42.22 31.13
N PRO A 86 27.75 41.71 30.17
CA PRO A 86 28.31 40.36 30.17
C PRO A 86 29.83 40.30 30.40
N GLY A 87 30.35 39.08 30.59
CA GLY A 87 31.79 38.75 30.54
C GLY A 87 32.15 37.96 29.27
N ARG A 88 33.20 38.43 28.58
CA ARG A 88 33.91 37.80 27.45
C ARG A 88 35.10 36.97 27.96
N ALA A 89 35.41 35.87 27.27
CA ALA A 89 36.77 35.38 26.93
C ALA A 89 36.58 34.23 25.90
N ALA A 90 36.96 34.31 24.62
CA ALA A 90 38.29 34.40 24.00
C ALA A 90 39.13 33.12 24.14
N GLY A 91 39.20 32.34 23.05
CA GLY A 91 40.18 31.27 22.81
C GLY A 91 40.24 30.98 21.30
N ARG A 92 41.39 31.27 20.68
CA ARG A 92 41.65 31.20 19.22
C ARG A 92 42.25 29.85 18.80
N MET A 93 41.94 29.49 17.55
CA MET A 93 42.77 28.85 16.50
C MET A 93 43.41 27.46 16.73
N ARG A 94 43.12 26.54 15.80
CA ARG A 94 44.05 26.20 14.69
C ARG A 94 43.37 25.38 13.58
N GLU A 95 43.52 25.86 12.35
CA GLU A 95 43.20 25.18 11.09
C GLU A 95 44.27 24.11 10.77
N ALA A 96 43.85 22.98 10.17
CA ALA A 96 44.74 22.07 9.46
C ALA A 96 44.11 21.59 8.14
N ARG A 97 44.86 21.92 7.09
CA ARG A 97 44.74 21.74 5.64
C ARG A 97 44.31 20.35 5.13
N ARG A 98 43.58 20.40 4.00
CA ARG A 98 43.38 19.33 3.00
C ARG A 98 44.71 18.91 2.34
N PRO A 99 44.81 17.68 1.80
CA PRO A 99 45.64 17.38 0.65
C PRO A 99 44.80 17.05 -0.60
N THR A 100 45.15 17.74 -1.68
CA THR A 100 44.87 17.41 -3.07
C THR A 100 45.82 16.32 -3.56
N HIS A 101 45.33 15.32 -4.29
CA HIS A 101 46.17 14.54 -5.22
C HIS A 101 45.52 14.45 -6.60
N ARG A 102 46.16 15.13 -7.55
CA ARG A 102 46.13 14.88 -9.00
C ARG A 102 47.28 13.93 -9.31
N HIS A 103 47.03 12.89 -10.10
CA HIS A 103 47.95 12.21 -11.04
C HIS A 103 47.16 11.02 -11.62
N ARG A 104 47.28 10.58 -12.87
CA ARG A 104 47.91 11.06 -14.10
C ARG A 104 47.28 10.14 -15.16
N ARG A 105 46.94 10.67 -16.34
CA ARG A 105 46.58 9.86 -17.51
C ARG A 105 47.78 8.98 -17.90
N THR A 106 47.54 7.70 -18.18
CA THR A 106 48.30 6.92 -19.14
C THR A 106 47.30 6.16 -20.01
N GLN A 107 47.16 6.64 -21.24
CA GLN A 107 46.65 5.86 -22.38
C GLN A 107 47.83 5.09 -22.96
N THR A 108 47.64 3.81 -23.29
CA THR A 108 48.11 3.16 -24.53
C THR A 108 47.51 1.74 -24.63
N PRO A 109 47.44 1.14 -25.83
CA PRO A 109 46.23 0.47 -26.31
C PRO A 109 46.45 -1.00 -26.77
N CYS A 110 45.37 -1.61 -27.25
CA CYS A 110 45.28 -2.66 -28.28
C CYS A 110 46.21 -3.89 -28.17
N HIS A 111 45.60 -5.08 -27.99
CA HIS A 111 45.89 -6.21 -28.88
C HIS A 111 44.59 -6.99 -29.15
N ALA A 112 44.16 -6.92 -30.40
CA ALA A 112 43.30 -7.90 -31.06
C ALA A 112 44.20 -8.89 -31.80
N TYR A 113 43.81 -10.16 -31.88
CA TYR A 113 44.04 -11.11 -32.98
C TYR A 113 43.33 -12.46 -32.67
N PRO A 114 43.08 -13.35 -33.66
CA PRO A 114 41.72 -13.75 -34.00
C PRO A 114 41.49 -15.28 -34.11
N VAL A 115 40.23 -15.65 -34.36
CA VAL A 115 39.71 -16.75 -35.22
C VAL A 115 40.39 -18.13 -35.15
N THR A 116 39.58 -19.16 -34.84
CA THR A 116 39.27 -20.27 -35.77
C THR A 116 37.97 -20.97 -35.37
N ALA A 117 37.12 -21.20 -36.36
CA ALA A 117 36.00 -22.13 -36.34
C ALA A 117 36.50 -23.57 -36.41
N ASP A 118 35.78 -24.54 -35.83
CA ASP A 118 35.28 -25.65 -36.64
C ASP A 118 34.16 -26.48 -35.98
N THR A 119 33.38 -27.03 -36.91
CA THR A 119 32.22 -27.93 -36.95
C THR A 119 32.14 -29.13 -35.97
N GLY A 120 30.91 -29.63 -35.74
CA GLY A 120 30.69 -31.01 -35.28
C GLY A 120 29.32 -31.34 -34.68
N CYS A 121 28.29 -31.53 -35.51
CA CYS A 121 27.07 -32.29 -35.16
C CYS A 121 27.39 -33.80 -35.11
N VAL A 122 27.07 -34.50 -34.02
CA VAL A 122 26.63 -35.92 -34.05
C VAL A 122 25.69 -36.19 -32.87
N ALA A 123 24.50 -36.71 -33.18
CA ALA A 123 23.53 -37.26 -32.24
C ALA A 123 23.91 -38.70 -31.84
N PHE A 124 23.68 -39.11 -30.59
CA PHE A 124 23.35 -40.49 -30.28
C PHE A 124 22.49 -40.61 -29.00
N THR A 125 21.68 -41.65 -29.05
CA THR A 125 20.49 -42.03 -28.30
C THR A 125 20.74 -42.69 -26.93
N GLY A 126 19.75 -42.62 -26.03
CA GLY A 126 19.23 -43.82 -25.36
C GLY A 126 19.34 -43.95 -23.83
N GLY A 127 18.21 -44.35 -23.21
CA GLY A 127 18.07 -45.02 -21.90
C GLY A 127 17.87 -44.06 -20.71
N ILE A 128 16.69 -43.89 -20.08
CA ILE A 128 15.75 -44.84 -19.46
C ILE A 128 16.47 -45.90 -18.60
N GLY A 129 16.42 -45.69 -17.28
CA GLY A 129 16.80 -46.66 -16.26
C GLY A 129 16.22 -46.23 -14.91
N ALA A 130 15.00 -46.70 -14.63
CA ALA A 130 14.33 -46.54 -13.35
C ALA A 130 15.00 -47.42 -12.27
N CYS A 131 15.07 -46.87 -11.08
CA CYS A 131 15.46 -47.51 -9.83
C CYS A 131 14.29 -48.34 -9.27
N PRO A 132 14.54 -49.52 -8.67
CA PRO A 132 13.67 -50.02 -7.62
C PRO A 132 14.42 -50.31 -6.32
N ASP A 133 13.80 -49.84 -5.23
CA ASP A 133 13.72 -50.42 -3.90
C ASP A 133 14.93 -51.15 -3.29
N CYS A 134 15.39 -50.61 -2.16
CA CYS A 134 15.69 -51.44 -1.00
C CYS A 134 15.18 -50.75 0.28
N SER A 135 14.08 -51.29 0.79
CA SER A 135 13.60 -51.12 2.14
C SER A 135 14.30 -52.13 3.06
N GLY A 136 14.56 -51.73 4.31
CA GLY A 136 14.83 -52.68 5.39
C GLY A 136 16.03 -52.34 6.26
N SER A 137 15.79 -51.65 7.37
CA SER A 137 15.78 -52.28 8.70
C SER A 137 15.83 -51.23 9.80
N ARG A 138 14.94 -51.42 10.79
CA ARG A 138 14.88 -50.69 12.05
C ARG A 138 15.83 -51.32 13.06
N SER A 139 16.21 -50.48 14.03
CA SER A 139 16.57 -50.77 15.43
C SER A 139 17.88 -51.49 15.76
N ALA A 140 18.80 -50.77 16.41
CA ALA A 140 19.35 -51.12 17.74
C ALA A 140 20.23 -49.95 18.25
N ILE A 141 19.86 -49.29 19.36
CA ILE A 141 20.40 -49.46 20.73
C ILE A 141 21.56 -48.49 21.06
N ALA A 142 21.21 -47.56 21.95
CA ALA A 142 21.91 -47.01 23.10
C ALA A 142 23.46 -47.07 23.27
N SER A 143 23.92 -45.95 23.85
CA SER A 143 24.96 -45.83 24.88
C SER A 143 26.41 -45.68 24.43
N ALA A 144 26.93 -44.45 24.61
CA ALA A 144 28.28 -44.22 25.09
C ALA A 144 28.44 -42.75 25.55
N ALA A 145 28.11 -42.49 26.81
CA ALA A 145 28.82 -41.48 27.57
C ALA A 145 30.16 -42.09 28.04
N THR A 146 31.26 -41.32 28.03
CA THR A 146 32.16 -41.02 29.16
C THR A 146 33.52 -40.49 28.67
N ARG A 147 34.09 -39.55 29.45
CA ARG A 147 35.48 -39.00 29.52
C ARG A 147 35.70 -37.70 28.73
N LEU A 148 35.60 -36.51 29.36
CA LEU A 148 36.52 -35.88 30.34
C LEU A 148 37.98 -35.87 29.89
N ASP A 149 38.46 -34.68 29.53
CA ASP A 149 39.70 -34.17 30.09
C ASP A 149 39.64 -32.66 30.33
N ARG A 150 40.18 -32.29 31.50
CA ARG A 150 40.30 -30.94 32.06
C ARG A 150 41.46 -30.19 31.41
N VAL A 151 41.29 -28.90 31.19
CA VAL A 151 42.38 -27.92 31.40
C VAL A 151 41.79 -26.75 32.18
N ASP A 152 42.30 -26.60 33.40
CA ASP A 152 42.05 -25.51 34.34
C ASP A 152 43.24 -24.55 34.26
N VAL A 153 43.01 -23.28 33.96
CA VAL A 153 43.94 -22.18 34.26
C VAL A 153 43.09 -20.98 34.69
N GLY A 154 43.04 -20.70 35.99
CA GLY A 154 42.55 -19.44 36.55
C GLY A 154 43.50 -18.29 36.22
N SER A 155 43.24 -17.02 36.51
CA SER A 155 42.17 -16.32 37.21
C SER A 155 42.53 -14.84 37.09
N GLU A 156 41.61 -13.95 36.73
CA GLU A 156 41.58 -12.60 37.34
C GLU A 156 40.20 -11.98 37.18
N MET A 157 39.57 -11.79 38.34
CA MET A 157 38.27 -11.16 38.55
C MET A 157 38.38 -9.64 38.40
N MET A 158 37.52 -9.05 37.57
CA MET A 158 36.92 -7.75 37.89
C MET A 158 35.40 -7.83 37.71
N THR A 159 34.71 -7.43 38.76
CA THR A 159 33.29 -7.65 39.06
C THR A 159 32.41 -6.47 38.61
N LEU A 160 31.42 -6.78 37.74
CA LEU A 160 29.98 -6.40 37.76
C LEU A 160 29.56 -4.91 37.61
N PRO A 161 28.40 -4.60 36.94
CA PRO A 161 27.09 -5.08 37.36
C PRO A 161 26.24 -5.82 36.32
N ALA A 162 25.53 -6.81 36.87
CA ALA A 162 24.60 -7.70 36.21
C ALA A 162 23.38 -6.97 35.63
N PHE A 163 23.00 -7.37 34.42
CA PHE A 163 21.71 -7.08 33.83
C PHE A 163 20.60 -7.74 34.66
N ARG A 164 19.58 -6.95 34.96
CA ARG A 164 18.36 -7.36 35.67
C ARG A 164 17.70 -8.56 34.99
N THR A 165 17.21 -9.47 35.82
CA THR A 165 16.37 -10.63 35.51
C THR A 165 15.27 -10.35 34.48
N PRO A 166 14.92 -11.31 33.60
CA PRO A 166 13.75 -11.18 32.74
C PRO A 166 12.47 -11.07 33.60
N PRO A 167 11.44 -10.31 33.15
CA PRO A 167 10.19 -10.20 33.88
C PRO A 167 9.48 -11.56 33.96
N PRO A 168 8.68 -11.82 35.02
CA PRO A 168 7.99 -13.08 35.18
C PRO A 168 6.96 -13.29 34.06
N VAL A 169 6.93 -14.53 33.56
CA VAL A 169 5.90 -15.03 32.65
C VAL A 169 4.55 -14.99 33.37
N VAL A 170 3.62 -14.17 32.87
CA VAL A 170 2.25 -14.10 33.38
C VAL A 170 1.47 -15.32 32.88
N PRO A 171 0.89 -16.17 33.75
CA PRO A 171 0.05 -17.28 33.30
C PRO A 171 -1.30 -16.76 32.76
N PRO A 172 -1.99 -17.53 31.90
CA PRO A 172 -3.27 -17.12 31.32
C PRO A 172 -4.34 -16.99 32.40
N ILE A 173 -4.97 -15.81 32.47
CA ILE A 173 -6.09 -15.55 33.38
C ILE A 173 -7.36 -16.22 32.83
N ALA A 174 -7.95 -17.10 33.62
CA ALA A 174 -9.26 -17.71 33.36
C ALA A 174 -10.40 -16.67 33.45
N PRO A 175 -11.51 -16.83 32.71
CA PRO A 175 -12.53 -15.80 32.59
C PRO A 175 -13.54 -15.87 33.75
N ALA A 176 -13.38 -15.06 34.79
CA ALA A 176 -14.47 -14.73 35.71
C ALA A 176 -14.16 -13.49 36.54
N ALA A 177 -15.20 -12.68 36.78
CA ALA A 177 -15.28 -11.55 37.71
C ALA A 177 -14.62 -10.22 37.29
N ILE A 178 -15.25 -9.51 36.36
CA ILE A 178 -15.29 -8.04 36.42
C ILE A 178 -16.57 -7.67 37.16
N LEU A 179 -16.39 -7.23 38.41
CA LEU A 179 -17.42 -6.66 39.25
C LEU A 179 -18.02 -5.42 38.58
N ALA A 180 -19.36 -5.40 38.57
CA ALA A 180 -20.20 -4.35 38.03
C ALA A 180 -19.94 -3.02 38.75
N ASN A 181 -19.72 -1.96 37.98
CA ASN A 181 -19.87 -0.58 38.46
C ASN A 181 -21.38 -0.26 38.52
N PRO A 182 -21.99 -0.01 39.69
CA PRO A 182 -23.44 0.15 39.83
C PRO A 182 -24.01 1.48 39.27
N ALA A 183 -23.18 2.39 38.77
CA ALA A 183 -23.63 3.67 38.21
C ALA A 183 -24.05 3.63 36.72
N LEU A 184 -24.07 2.44 36.09
CA LEU A 184 -24.63 2.23 34.75
C LEU A 184 -25.89 1.36 34.86
N VAL A 185 -26.94 1.94 35.44
CA VAL A 185 -28.29 1.37 35.37
C VAL A 185 -28.67 1.26 33.89
N ARG A 186 -28.68 0.02 33.39
CA ARG A 186 -29.00 -0.34 32.01
C ARG A 186 -30.48 -0.05 31.74
N GLN A 187 -30.73 0.93 30.87
CA GLN A 187 -31.99 0.95 30.11
C GLN A 187 -31.96 -0.22 29.11
N PRO A 188 -33.06 -0.98 28.92
CA PRO A 188 -33.15 -2.03 27.91
C PRO A 188 -33.24 -1.38 26.52
N GLY A 189 -32.10 -0.89 26.02
CA GLY A 189 -32.04 0.09 24.92
C GLY A 189 -31.16 -0.37 23.76
N ARG A 190 -31.75 -0.39 22.56
CA ARG A 190 -31.16 -0.29 21.22
C ARG A 190 -29.76 -0.91 21.03
N ARG A 191 -29.68 -2.03 20.29
CA ARG A 191 -28.40 -2.56 19.80
C ARG A 191 -27.66 -1.45 19.04
N ARG A 192 -26.48 -1.05 19.51
CA ARG A 192 -25.61 -0.09 18.83
C ARG A 192 -25.12 -0.72 17.53
N ARG A 193 -25.12 0.02 16.42
CA ARG A 193 -24.70 -0.51 15.11
C ARG A 193 -23.59 0.33 14.50
N ILE A 194 -22.74 -0.31 13.73
CA ILE A 194 -21.75 0.33 12.86
C ILE A 194 -22.12 -0.04 11.43
N LEU A 195 -22.27 0.95 10.55
CA LEU A 195 -22.41 0.71 9.11
C LEU A 195 -21.02 0.66 8.48
N PHE A 196 -20.61 -0.49 7.96
CA PHE A 196 -19.35 -0.68 7.24
C PHE A 196 -19.60 -0.66 5.74
N VAL A 197 -19.22 0.42 5.05
CA VAL A 197 -19.40 0.57 3.61
C VAL A 197 -18.09 0.29 2.88
N GLN A 198 -18.13 -0.64 1.92
CA GLN A 198 -16.95 -1.08 1.17
C GLN A 198 -17.23 -1.23 -0.33
N LEU A 199 -16.18 -1.23 -1.14
CA LEU A 199 -16.25 -1.57 -2.56
C LEU A 199 -15.48 -2.87 -2.86
N GLY A 200 -16.18 -4.00 -2.83
CA GLY A 200 -15.61 -5.31 -3.11
C GLY A 200 -14.52 -5.75 -2.11
N PRO A 201 -13.87 -6.90 -2.37
CA PRO A 201 -12.71 -7.32 -1.59
C PRO A 201 -11.48 -6.48 -1.97
N PHE A 202 -11.02 -5.61 -1.05
CA PHE A 202 -9.73 -4.93 -1.17
C PHE A 202 -8.66 -5.76 -0.44
N SER A 203 -7.88 -6.57 -1.17
CA SER A 203 -6.69 -7.30 -0.68
C SER A 203 -6.79 -7.80 0.77
N HIS A 204 -7.86 -8.52 1.13
CA HIS A 204 -8.21 -8.96 2.50
C HIS A 204 -8.30 -7.88 3.60
N THR A 205 -7.94 -6.64 3.30
CA THR A 205 -7.93 -5.47 4.19
C THR A 205 -9.32 -5.19 4.74
N ASN A 206 -10.36 -5.25 3.89
CA ASN A 206 -11.73 -5.03 4.35
C ASN A 206 -12.15 -6.06 5.40
N ALA A 207 -11.84 -7.35 5.18
CA ALA A 207 -12.15 -8.41 6.16
C ALA A 207 -11.38 -8.21 7.47
N ALA A 208 -10.10 -7.80 7.38
CA ALA A 208 -9.29 -7.52 8.56
C ALA A 208 -9.80 -6.29 9.33
N LEU A 209 -10.20 -5.21 8.64
CA LEU A 209 -10.82 -4.03 9.26
C LEU A 209 -12.15 -4.38 9.93
N GLN A 210 -13.00 -5.20 9.30
CA GLN A 210 -14.23 -5.69 9.91
C GLN A 210 -13.93 -6.48 11.20
N ALA A 211 -12.95 -7.39 11.16
CA ALA A 211 -12.52 -8.14 12.34
C ALA A 211 -11.97 -7.22 13.44
N GLN A 212 -11.21 -6.19 13.09
CA GLN A 212 -10.71 -5.20 14.03
C GLN A 212 -11.85 -4.37 14.64
N LEU A 213 -12.81 -3.92 13.85
CA LEU A 213 -13.98 -3.18 14.37
C LEU A 213 -14.81 -4.04 15.31
N ALA A 214 -15.16 -5.27 14.91
CA ALA A 214 -15.90 -6.20 15.76
C ALA A 214 -15.19 -6.45 17.11
N ARG A 215 -13.87 -6.64 17.06
CA ARG A 215 -13.06 -6.87 18.27
C ARG A 215 -12.92 -5.64 19.16
N ARG A 216 -12.77 -4.45 18.58
CA ARG A 216 -12.54 -3.19 19.33
C ARG A 216 -13.84 -2.51 19.76
N PHE A 217 -14.97 -2.88 19.16
CA PHE A 217 -16.30 -2.36 19.48
C PHE A 217 -17.28 -3.51 19.76
N PRO A 218 -17.03 -4.36 20.78
CA PRO A 218 -17.79 -5.61 21.01
C PRO A 218 -19.27 -5.41 21.34
N ASN A 219 -19.66 -4.20 21.74
CA ASN A 219 -21.05 -3.82 22.01
C ASN A 219 -21.80 -3.31 20.77
N HIS A 220 -21.19 -3.38 19.59
CA HIS A 220 -21.80 -2.92 18.33
C HIS A 220 -21.99 -4.08 17.38
N ASP A 221 -23.15 -4.12 16.73
CA ASP A 221 -23.39 -4.98 15.59
C ASP A 221 -22.85 -4.33 14.30
N LEU A 222 -22.16 -5.11 13.47
CA LEU A 222 -21.52 -4.62 12.26
C LEU A 222 -22.39 -4.93 11.04
N THR A 223 -23.04 -3.91 10.49
CA THR A 223 -23.80 -4.02 9.24
C THR A 223 -22.84 -3.75 8.07
N VAL A 224 -22.47 -4.80 7.32
CA VAL A 224 -21.60 -4.68 6.15
C VAL A 224 -22.42 -4.42 4.90
N PHE A 225 -22.07 -3.38 4.15
CA PHE A 225 -22.68 -3.03 2.88
C PHE A 225 -21.64 -2.91 1.78
N ASP A 226 -21.69 -3.81 0.81
CA ASP A 226 -20.83 -3.77 -0.38
C ASP A 226 -21.55 -3.06 -1.53
N VAL A 227 -21.12 -1.84 -1.82
CA VAL A 227 -21.69 -1.05 -2.93
C VAL A 227 -21.44 -1.68 -4.31
N LYS A 228 -20.43 -2.55 -4.44
CA LYS A 228 -20.12 -3.23 -5.71
C LYS A 228 -21.21 -4.22 -6.09
N ASP A 229 -21.76 -4.94 -5.12
CA ASP A 229 -22.78 -5.96 -5.37
C ASP A 229 -24.10 -5.34 -5.81
N GLU A 230 -24.36 -4.10 -5.38
CA GLU A 230 -25.54 -3.35 -5.79
C GLU A 230 -25.42 -2.82 -7.22
N ILE A 231 -24.24 -2.31 -7.63
CA ILE A 231 -24.02 -1.89 -9.02
C ILE A 231 -24.07 -3.07 -9.98
N ARG A 232 -23.50 -4.22 -9.61
CA ARG A 232 -23.41 -5.42 -10.48
C ARG A 232 -24.76 -5.90 -10.99
N ARG A 233 -25.84 -5.60 -10.28
CA ARG A 233 -27.21 -5.98 -10.64
C ARG A 233 -27.89 -5.01 -11.61
N ARG A 234 -27.24 -3.90 -11.96
CA ARG A 234 -27.83 -2.77 -12.71
C ARG A 234 -27.05 -2.49 -14.00
N TYR A 235 -27.23 -3.36 -14.98
CA TYR A 235 -26.49 -3.33 -16.26
C TYR A 235 -26.66 -2.02 -17.03
N ASP A 236 -27.83 -1.40 -16.96
CA ASP A 236 -28.13 -0.08 -17.50
C ASP A 236 -27.18 1.00 -16.96
N GLN A 237 -26.90 0.96 -15.64
CA GLN A 237 -26.02 1.93 -14.99
C GLN A 237 -24.55 1.66 -15.29
N ILE A 238 -24.17 0.38 -15.42
CA ILE A 238 -22.82 0.00 -15.85
C ILE A 238 -22.56 0.52 -17.26
N ALA A 239 -23.50 0.31 -18.18
CA ALA A 239 -23.39 0.78 -19.56
C ALA A 239 -23.32 2.32 -19.63
N ALA A 240 -24.21 3.02 -18.92
CA ALA A 240 -24.19 4.48 -18.83
C ALA A 240 -22.86 4.99 -18.26
N ASN A 241 -22.37 4.36 -17.18
CA ASN A 241 -21.10 4.74 -16.58
C ASN A 241 -19.90 4.49 -17.50
N LEU A 242 -19.92 3.41 -18.28
CA LEU A 242 -18.87 3.13 -19.25
C LEU A 242 -18.83 4.20 -20.35
N LEU A 243 -19.98 4.62 -20.87
CA LEU A 243 -20.07 5.72 -21.83
C LEU A 243 -19.53 7.03 -21.26
N ILE A 244 -19.89 7.36 -20.02
CA ILE A 244 -19.38 8.55 -19.32
C ILE A 244 -17.88 8.45 -19.09
N SER A 245 -17.37 7.28 -18.72
CA SER A 245 -15.94 7.03 -18.55
C SER A 245 -15.19 7.29 -19.85
N VAL A 246 -15.69 6.76 -20.97
CA VAL A 246 -15.09 6.96 -22.31
C VAL A 246 -15.17 8.43 -22.73
N ALA A 247 -16.29 9.10 -22.47
CA ALA A 247 -16.45 10.52 -22.77
C ALA A 247 -15.50 11.42 -21.95
N THR A 248 -15.22 11.03 -20.69
CA THR A 248 -14.37 11.80 -19.77
C THR A 248 -12.88 11.55 -20.00
N TYR A 249 -12.50 10.28 -20.19
CA TYR A 249 -11.09 9.84 -20.20
C TYR A 249 -10.59 9.40 -21.60
N GLY A 250 -11.46 9.46 -22.59
CA GLY A 250 -11.21 9.06 -23.97
C GLY A 250 -11.31 7.55 -24.21
N PRO A 251 -11.37 7.11 -25.48
CA PRO A 251 -11.53 5.69 -25.84
C PRO A 251 -10.31 4.84 -25.49
N SER A 252 -9.16 5.47 -25.20
CA SER A 252 -7.93 4.79 -24.79
C SER A 252 -8.12 3.93 -23.54
N ILE A 253 -9.07 4.26 -22.66
CA ILE A 253 -9.33 3.48 -21.46
C ILE A 253 -9.87 2.08 -21.75
N LEU A 254 -10.35 1.82 -22.98
CA LEU A 254 -10.86 0.52 -23.39
C LEU A 254 -9.76 -0.45 -23.83
N ARG A 255 -8.52 0.04 -24.00
CA ARG A 255 -7.39 -0.73 -24.54
C ARG A 255 -6.95 -1.88 -23.65
N SER A 256 -7.01 -1.70 -22.32
CA SER A 256 -6.62 -2.73 -21.37
C SER A 256 -7.68 -2.89 -20.27
N GLN A 257 -7.73 -4.08 -19.67
CA GLN A 257 -8.59 -4.34 -18.52
C GLN A 257 -8.20 -3.47 -17.31
N ALA A 258 -6.90 -3.23 -17.12
CA ALA A 258 -6.36 -2.39 -16.06
C ALA A 258 -6.84 -0.94 -16.20
N ASP A 259 -6.79 -0.38 -17.41
CA ASP A 259 -7.31 0.96 -17.70
C ASP A 259 -8.81 1.03 -17.41
N ARG A 260 -9.61 0.09 -17.95
CA ARG A 260 -11.06 0.08 -17.71
C ARG A 260 -11.37 0.10 -16.22
N HIS A 261 -10.69 -0.73 -15.44
CA HIS A 261 -10.89 -0.79 -14.00
C HIS A 261 -10.45 0.51 -13.30
N ALA A 262 -9.32 1.10 -13.70
CA ALA A 262 -8.84 2.36 -13.14
C ALA A 262 -9.84 3.51 -13.35
N PHE A 263 -10.43 3.65 -14.54
CA PHE A 263 -11.26 4.82 -14.83
C PHE A 263 -12.74 4.63 -14.50
N PHE A 264 -13.25 3.39 -14.52
CA PHE A 264 -14.68 3.11 -14.32
C PHE A 264 -15.21 3.64 -12.98
N PHE A 265 -14.44 3.52 -11.90
CA PHE A 265 -14.87 3.98 -10.57
C PHE A 265 -14.67 5.48 -10.32
N ARG A 266 -14.09 6.20 -11.28
CA ARG A 266 -13.68 7.59 -11.11
C ARG A 266 -14.57 8.56 -11.88
N THR A 267 -15.85 8.27 -12.01
CA THR A 267 -16.79 9.19 -12.68
C THR A 267 -17.69 9.90 -11.67
N PRO A 268 -18.07 11.17 -11.91
CA PRO A 268 -19.04 11.86 -11.06
C PRO A 268 -20.39 11.14 -11.02
N TYR A 269 -20.76 10.47 -12.12
CA TYR A 269 -21.99 9.70 -12.23
C TYR A 269 -22.00 8.55 -11.22
N LEU A 270 -20.98 7.69 -11.25
CA LEU A 270 -20.96 6.51 -10.39
C LEU A 270 -20.80 6.92 -8.93
N PHE A 271 -19.95 7.91 -8.64
CA PHE A 271 -19.79 8.46 -7.28
C PHE A 271 -21.13 8.88 -6.68
N ARG A 272 -21.90 9.71 -7.40
CA ARG A 272 -23.21 10.19 -6.94
C ARG A 272 -24.22 9.05 -6.83
N LYS A 273 -24.19 8.11 -7.78
CA LYS A 273 -25.11 6.97 -7.79
C LYS A 273 -24.88 6.07 -6.58
N LEU A 274 -23.62 5.76 -6.29
CA LEU A 274 -23.24 4.99 -5.10
C LEU A 274 -23.60 5.69 -3.80
N SER A 275 -23.33 6.99 -3.73
CA SER A 275 -23.71 7.81 -2.57
C SER A 275 -25.23 7.74 -2.34
N ARG A 276 -26.03 7.88 -3.40
CA ARG A 276 -27.50 7.80 -3.33
C ARG A 276 -27.99 6.43 -2.89
N ILE A 277 -27.39 5.35 -3.39
CA ILE A 277 -27.73 3.97 -2.98
C ILE A 277 -27.57 3.81 -1.46
N VAL A 278 -26.47 4.32 -0.89
CA VAL A 278 -26.26 4.28 0.57
C VAL A 278 -27.33 5.10 1.29
N GLN A 279 -27.67 6.31 0.81
CA GLN A 279 -28.72 7.13 1.41
C GLN A 279 -30.09 6.45 1.36
N GLU A 280 -30.52 5.98 0.19
CA GLU A 280 -31.82 5.32 -0.01
C GLU A 280 -31.98 4.10 0.90
N ARG A 281 -30.88 3.40 1.16
CA ARG A 281 -30.91 2.17 1.97
C ARG A 281 -30.91 2.42 3.48
N PHE A 282 -30.17 3.42 3.95
CA PHE A 282 -29.85 3.54 5.38
C PHE A 282 -30.25 4.88 6.02
N ALA A 283 -30.63 5.91 5.25
CA ALA A 283 -30.95 7.22 5.84
C ALA A 283 -32.18 7.17 6.76
N ALA A 284 -33.20 6.38 6.43
CA ALA A 284 -34.41 6.21 7.25
C ALA A 284 -34.13 5.55 8.61
N GLU A 285 -33.07 4.74 8.70
CA GLU A 285 -32.62 4.12 9.95
C GLU A 285 -31.28 4.69 10.45
N ALA A 286 -30.92 5.92 10.02
CA ALA A 286 -29.63 6.54 10.33
C ALA A 286 -29.35 6.58 11.84
N ASP A 287 -30.36 6.87 12.65
CA ASP A 287 -30.22 6.90 14.11
C ASP A 287 -29.82 5.55 14.71
N SER A 288 -29.99 4.43 13.98
CA SER A 288 -29.66 3.09 14.47
C SER A 288 -28.16 2.82 14.48
N PHE A 289 -27.41 3.65 13.76
CA PHE A 289 -25.96 3.59 13.71
C PHE A 289 -25.34 4.61 14.67
N ASP A 290 -24.29 4.21 15.38
CA ASP A 290 -23.48 5.13 16.17
C ASP A 290 -22.52 5.90 15.25
N PHE A 291 -22.03 5.24 14.19
CA PHE A 291 -21.20 5.85 13.14
C PHE A 291 -21.17 5.02 11.85
N VAL A 292 -20.71 5.65 10.78
CA VAL A 292 -20.43 5.01 9.49
C VAL A 292 -18.91 4.88 9.31
N PHE A 293 -18.45 3.70 8.90
CA PHE A 293 -17.07 3.43 8.54
C PHE A 293 -17.00 3.05 7.06
N GLN A 294 -16.38 3.90 6.25
CA GLN A 294 -16.25 3.72 4.81
C GLN A 294 -14.80 3.40 4.45
N THR A 295 -14.59 2.46 3.53
CA THR A 295 -13.27 2.28 2.88
C THR A 295 -13.24 2.96 1.51
N GLN A 296 -12.08 3.56 1.18
CA GLN A 296 -11.80 4.29 -0.07
C GLN A 296 -12.65 5.56 -0.28
N GLY A 297 -12.23 6.39 -1.25
CA GLY A 297 -12.85 7.67 -1.59
C GLY A 297 -13.80 7.64 -2.79
N LEU A 298 -14.55 6.55 -3.01
CA LEU A 298 -15.30 6.33 -4.26
C LEU A 298 -16.80 6.62 -4.19
N CYS A 299 -17.32 6.93 -3.00
CA CYS A 299 -18.67 7.44 -2.77
C CYS A 299 -18.72 8.23 -1.45
N ASN A 300 -19.86 8.85 -1.16
CA ASN A 300 -20.13 9.48 0.12
C ASN A 300 -21.22 8.72 0.89
N ALA A 301 -20.81 7.97 1.91
CA ALA A 301 -21.68 7.18 2.79
C ALA A 301 -22.18 7.94 4.04
N ALA A 302 -21.98 9.26 4.13
CA ALA A 302 -22.42 10.03 5.31
C ALA A 302 -23.93 9.92 5.52
N LEU A 303 -24.37 9.49 6.70
CA LEU A 303 -25.80 9.46 7.06
C LEU A 303 -26.20 10.70 7.88
N PRO A 304 -27.47 11.13 7.83
CA PRO A 304 -27.94 12.28 8.60
C PRO A 304 -27.57 12.20 10.09
N GLY A 305 -26.87 13.22 10.58
CA GLY A 305 -26.49 13.34 11.99
C GLY A 305 -25.48 12.29 12.50
N ARG A 306 -24.97 11.39 11.65
CA ARG A 306 -24.01 10.35 12.04
C ARG A 306 -22.58 10.69 11.60
N PRO A 307 -21.57 10.49 12.45
CA PRO A 307 -20.18 10.72 12.06
C PRO A 307 -19.71 9.69 11.02
N LEU A 308 -19.03 10.18 9.98
CA LEU A 308 -18.42 9.37 8.93
C LEU A 308 -16.91 9.25 9.14
N PHE A 309 -16.43 8.02 9.31
CA PHE A 309 -15.01 7.69 9.31
C PHE A 309 -14.62 7.13 7.94
N VAL A 310 -13.58 7.67 7.32
CA VAL A 310 -13.07 7.17 6.02
C VAL A 310 -11.70 6.57 6.23
N TYR A 311 -11.52 5.30 5.84
CA TYR A 311 -10.22 4.65 5.78
C TYR A 311 -9.75 4.56 4.33
N THR A 312 -8.61 5.18 3.99
CA THR A 312 -8.09 5.18 2.61
C THR A 312 -6.58 5.06 2.55
N ASP A 313 -6.09 4.39 1.52
CA ASP A 313 -4.68 4.20 1.21
C ASP A 313 -4.17 5.07 0.07
N HIS A 314 -5.09 5.73 -0.64
CA HIS A 314 -4.77 6.56 -1.78
C HIS A 314 -5.83 7.63 -1.99
N THR A 315 -5.46 8.67 -2.73
CA THR A 315 -6.38 9.72 -3.22
C THR A 315 -6.03 10.01 -4.67
N ILE A 316 -6.93 10.63 -5.44
CA ILE A 316 -6.57 11.00 -6.82
C ILE A 316 -5.36 11.95 -6.83
N LEU A 317 -5.34 12.96 -5.97
CA LEU A 317 -4.23 13.91 -5.95
C LEU A 317 -2.89 13.29 -5.51
N SER A 318 -2.90 12.16 -4.79
CA SER A 318 -1.68 11.43 -4.45
C SER A 318 -0.97 10.86 -5.68
N ASN A 319 -1.67 10.74 -6.82
CA ASN A 319 -1.01 10.30 -8.06
C ASN A 319 0.05 11.29 -8.53
N ARG A 320 -0.04 12.59 -8.16
CA ARG A 320 0.93 13.63 -8.55
C ARG A 320 2.33 13.42 -7.96
N GLU A 321 2.48 12.52 -6.99
CA GLU A 321 3.77 12.22 -6.38
C GLU A 321 4.54 11.11 -7.11
N TYR A 322 3.93 10.44 -8.09
CA TYR A 322 4.59 9.36 -8.83
C TYR A 322 5.09 9.85 -10.18
N ALA A 323 6.38 9.73 -10.47
CA ALA A 323 6.92 10.11 -11.78
C ALA A 323 6.24 9.37 -12.96
N ALA A 324 5.74 8.15 -12.74
CA ALA A 324 5.05 7.33 -13.72
C ALA A 324 3.51 7.42 -13.64
N GLN A 325 2.97 8.55 -13.19
CA GLN A 325 1.52 8.77 -13.08
C GLN A 325 0.84 8.83 -14.46
N ASP A 326 -0.45 8.46 -14.49
CA ASP A 326 -1.31 8.62 -15.66
C ASP A 326 -2.13 9.89 -15.54
N ASP A 327 -1.77 10.93 -16.30
CA ASP A 327 -2.40 12.25 -16.22
C ASP A 327 -3.90 12.23 -16.58
N ARG A 328 -4.39 11.18 -17.27
CA ARG A 328 -5.82 11.03 -17.57
C ARG A 328 -6.67 11.01 -16.30
N ILE A 329 -6.10 10.57 -15.16
CA ILE A 329 -6.81 10.49 -13.88
C ILE A 329 -7.26 11.87 -13.35
N PHE A 330 -6.68 12.95 -13.86
CA PHE A 330 -7.02 14.32 -13.46
C PHE A 330 -8.02 15.01 -14.41
N LEU A 331 -8.48 14.35 -15.47
CA LEU A 331 -9.37 14.98 -16.47
C LEU A 331 -10.77 15.32 -15.93
N SER A 332 -11.16 14.78 -14.78
CA SER A 332 -12.48 15.02 -14.18
C SER A 332 -12.42 15.93 -12.95
N ASP A 333 -12.48 17.25 -13.18
CA ASP A 333 -12.61 18.24 -12.09
C ASP A 333 -13.86 17.99 -11.22
N ALA A 334 -14.94 17.55 -11.86
CA ALA A 334 -16.17 17.23 -11.16
C ALA A 334 -16.01 16.04 -10.19
N PHE A 335 -15.20 15.03 -10.53
CA PHE A 335 -14.92 13.94 -9.61
C PHE A 335 -14.00 14.41 -8.49
N LEU A 336 -12.95 15.19 -8.80
CA LEU A 336 -12.06 15.77 -7.79
C LEU A 336 -12.82 16.63 -6.78
N ALA A 337 -13.82 17.39 -7.22
CA ALA A 337 -14.68 18.18 -6.34
C ALA A 337 -15.53 17.30 -5.41
N LEU A 338 -16.06 16.18 -5.91
CA LEU A 338 -16.83 15.22 -5.11
C LEU A 338 -15.96 14.49 -4.08
N GLU A 339 -14.77 14.06 -4.49
CA GLU A 339 -13.80 13.43 -3.58
C GLU A 339 -13.34 14.43 -2.49
N ARG A 340 -13.15 15.71 -2.85
CA ARG A 340 -12.86 16.78 -1.89
C ARG A 340 -13.99 16.99 -0.88
N ASP A 341 -15.23 17.08 -1.35
CA ASP A 341 -16.40 17.24 -0.48
C ASP A 341 -16.54 16.07 0.51
N LEU A 342 -16.33 14.83 0.06
CA LEU A 342 -16.28 13.65 0.93
C LEU A 342 -15.29 13.83 2.08
N TYR A 343 -14.04 14.19 1.77
CA TYR A 343 -13.00 14.32 2.79
C TYR A 343 -13.26 15.48 3.76
N HIS A 344 -13.85 16.60 3.31
CA HIS A 344 -14.23 17.68 4.23
C HIS A 344 -15.38 17.32 5.16
N ARG A 345 -16.30 16.45 4.72
CA ARG A 345 -17.44 15.99 5.52
C ARG A 345 -17.08 14.88 6.49
N ALA A 346 -16.09 14.04 6.17
CA ALA A 346 -15.67 12.92 7.02
C ALA A 346 -15.22 13.40 8.42
N GLU A 347 -15.91 12.96 9.47
CA GLU A 347 -15.58 13.25 10.89
C GLU A 347 -14.07 13.08 11.14
N LYS A 348 -13.52 11.95 10.69
CA LYS A 348 -12.10 11.65 10.69
C LYS A 348 -11.73 10.83 9.45
N ILE A 349 -10.55 11.11 8.89
CA ILE A 349 -9.93 10.37 7.80
C ILE A 349 -8.73 9.59 8.38
N LEU A 350 -8.79 8.28 8.26
CA LEU A 350 -7.78 7.34 8.70
C LEU A 350 -6.98 6.88 7.49
N VAL A 351 -5.67 7.13 7.46
CA VAL A 351 -4.83 6.79 6.31
C VAL A 351 -3.91 5.62 6.60
N SER A 352 -3.71 4.76 5.60
CA SER A 352 -2.79 3.61 5.71
C SER A 352 -1.32 3.99 5.55
N VAL A 353 -1.02 5.19 5.05
CA VAL A 353 0.33 5.70 4.83
C VAL A 353 0.36 7.20 5.12
N SER A 354 1.45 7.69 5.72
CA SER A 354 1.56 9.10 6.12
C SER A 354 1.67 10.06 4.95
N HIS A 355 2.17 9.62 3.80
CA HIS A 355 2.21 10.48 2.62
C HIS A 355 0.79 10.95 2.22
N VAL A 356 -0.22 10.07 2.26
CA VAL A 356 -1.61 10.45 1.91
C VAL A 356 -2.15 11.55 2.83
N ARG A 357 -1.70 11.62 4.09
CA ARG A 357 -2.03 12.73 4.99
C ARG A 357 -1.54 14.07 4.45
N ARG A 358 -0.36 14.12 3.81
CA ARG A 358 0.15 15.34 3.17
C ARG A 358 -0.74 15.76 2.01
N THR A 359 -1.19 14.82 1.20
CA THR A 359 -2.11 15.12 0.08
C THR A 359 -3.47 15.60 0.58
N LEU A 360 -4.05 14.96 1.59
CA LEU A 360 -5.33 15.37 2.17
C LEU A 360 -5.26 16.78 2.75
N THR A 361 -4.19 17.10 3.47
CA THR A 361 -4.02 18.43 4.07
C THR A 361 -3.67 19.50 3.04
N ARG A 362 -2.67 19.29 2.19
CA ARG A 362 -2.18 20.30 1.23
C ARG A 362 -2.98 20.36 -0.07
N GLY A 363 -3.41 19.21 -0.60
CA GLY A 363 -4.09 19.11 -1.89
C GLY A 363 -5.61 19.23 -1.79
N TYR A 364 -6.21 18.61 -0.77
CA TYR A 364 -7.65 18.71 -0.53
C TYR A 364 -8.02 19.82 0.47
N GLY A 365 -7.09 20.31 1.29
CA GLY A 365 -7.37 21.36 2.28
C GLY A 365 -8.04 20.84 3.55
N CYS A 366 -7.92 19.54 3.84
CA CYS A 366 -8.50 18.94 5.04
C CYS A 366 -7.78 19.43 6.31
N ASP A 367 -8.52 19.57 7.41
CA ASP A 367 -7.97 19.87 8.73
C ASP A 367 -6.97 18.77 9.15
N PRO A 368 -5.69 19.09 9.45
CA PRO A 368 -4.69 18.13 9.91
C PRO A 368 -5.07 17.35 11.16
N ASN A 369 -5.96 17.87 12.01
CA ASN A 369 -6.46 17.19 13.21
C ASN A 369 -7.53 16.14 12.88
N ARG A 370 -8.17 16.26 11.72
CA ARG A 370 -9.15 15.29 11.20
C ARG A 370 -8.50 14.18 10.38
N VAL A 371 -7.19 14.24 10.12
CA VAL A 371 -6.47 13.21 9.36
C VAL A 371 -5.43 12.51 10.24
N ALA A 372 -5.59 11.20 10.45
CA ALA A 372 -4.71 10.39 11.28
C ALA A 372 -4.12 9.21 10.50
N THR A 373 -2.83 8.95 10.67
CA THR A 373 -2.17 7.78 10.08
C THR A 373 -2.32 6.59 11.02
N VAL A 374 -3.04 5.57 10.57
CA VAL A 374 -3.28 4.34 11.35
C VAL A 374 -2.66 3.09 10.71
N PHE A 375 -1.94 3.26 9.61
CA PHE A 375 -1.28 2.20 8.86
C PHE A 375 -2.21 1.11 8.32
N ILE A 376 -1.64 0.18 7.55
CA ILE A 376 -2.30 -1.03 7.03
C ILE A 376 -1.57 -2.27 7.52
N GLY A 377 -2.32 -3.35 7.72
CA GLY A 377 -1.78 -4.61 8.17
C GLY A 377 -1.34 -5.54 7.04
N ALA A 378 -0.41 -6.45 7.35
CA ALA A 378 -0.06 -7.59 6.50
C ALA A 378 -1.26 -8.55 6.30
N ASN A 379 -1.39 -9.18 5.13
CA ASN A 379 -2.45 -10.19 4.90
C ASN A 379 -2.00 -11.61 5.26
N VAL A 380 -0.69 -11.83 5.34
CA VAL A 380 -0.11 -13.10 5.77
C VAL A 380 0.05 -13.06 7.29
N ALA A 381 -0.46 -14.09 7.97
CA ALA A 381 -0.26 -14.24 9.40
C ALA A 381 1.25 -14.26 9.70
N PRO A 382 1.73 -13.58 10.76
CA PRO A 382 3.12 -13.69 11.15
C PRO A 382 3.44 -15.15 11.38
N THR A 383 4.42 -15.69 10.66
CA THR A 383 4.97 -16.99 11.01
C THR A 383 5.59 -16.86 12.41
N PRO A 384 5.29 -17.77 13.36
CA PRO A 384 6.08 -17.90 14.58
C PRO A 384 7.54 -17.91 14.16
N ALA A 385 8.40 -17.12 14.83
CA ALA A 385 9.79 -16.84 14.43
C ALA A 385 10.34 -17.96 13.57
N ALA A 386 10.26 -17.79 12.24
CA ALA A 386 10.57 -18.89 11.34
C ALA A 386 12.01 -19.28 11.67
N PRO A 387 12.29 -20.55 12.01
CA PRO A 387 13.64 -20.95 12.31
C PRO A 387 14.50 -20.57 11.11
N GLU A 388 15.61 -19.87 11.36
CA GLU A 388 16.55 -19.45 10.32
C GLU A 388 16.94 -20.61 9.39
N ALA A 389 16.81 -21.84 9.89
CA ALA A 389 16.96 -23.11 9.20
C ALA A 389 16.21 -23.26 7.86
N GLY A 390 15.13 -22.50 7.62
CA GLY A 390 14.38 -22.55 6.35
C GLY A 390 14.89 -21.61 5.25
N ARG A 391 15.72 -20.61 5.60
CA ARG A 391 16.17 -19.55 4.70
C ARG A 391 17.32 -20.04 3.82
N GLN A 392 17.22 -19.80 2.52
CA GLN A 392 18.22 -20.25 1.55
C GLN A 392 19.00 -19.08 1.01
N ALA A 393 20.33 -19.17 1.09
CA ALA A 393 21.24 -18.14 0.56
C ALA A 393 20.99 -17.91 -0.94
N GLY A 394 21.16 -16.67 -1.40
CA GLY A 394 21.01 -16.32 -2.83
C GLY A 394 19.56 -16.25 -3.33
N ARG A 395 18.55 -16.58 -2.51
CA ARG A 395 17.15 -16.51 -2.94
C ARG A 395 16.57 -15.11 -2.80
N ILE A 396 16.15 -14.55 -3.93
CA ILE A 396 15.44 -13.27 -4.03
C ILE A 396 13.97 -13.56 -4.32
N LEU A 397 13.06 -12.92 -3.59
CA LEU A 397 11.62 -13.05 -3.80
C LEU A 397 11.01 -11.72 -4.27
N PHE A 398 10.17 -11.80 -5.30
CA PHE A 398 9.25 -10.74 -5.72
C PHE A 398 7.80 -11.24 -5.60
N VAL A 399 6.91 -10.39 -5.08
CA VAL A 399 5.47 -10.67 -5.00
C VAL A 399 4.68 -9.48 -5.58
N GLY A 400 3.94 -9.71 -6.67
CA GLY A 400 3.10 -8.68 -7.30
C GLY A 400 2.32 -9.18 -8.52
N ILE A 401 1.12 -8.62 -8.74
CA ILE A 401 0.20 -9.01 -9.85
C ILE A 401 0.25 -8.09 -11.08
N GLU A 402 0.80 -6.87 -10.94
CA GLU A 402 0.90 -5.87 -12.02
C GLU A 402 2.37 -5.65 -12.36
N TRP A 403 2.91 -6.57 -13.17
CA TRP A 403 4.34 -6.70 -13.45
C TRP A 403 5.01 -5.37 -13.80
N GLU A 404 4.44 -4.62 -14.74
CA GLU A 404 4.97 -3.36 -15.24
C GLU A 404 4.95 -2.27 -14.16
N ARG A 405 3.80 -2.08 -13.51
CA ARG A 405 3.63 -1.07 -12.45
C ARG A 405 4.54 -1.35 -11.24
N LYS A 406 4.78 -2.62 -10.93
CA LYS A 406 5.62 -3.09 -9.83
C LYS A 406 7.12 -3.11 -10.18
N GLY A 407 7.51 -2.58 -11.35
CA GLY A 407 8.91 -2.45 -11.76
C GLY A 407 9.56 -3.78 -12.16
N GLY A 408 8.75 -4.76 -12.57
CA GLY A 408 9.21 -6.06 -13.01
C GLY A 408 10.27 -6.03 -14.12
N PRO A 409 10.11 -5.22 -15.19
CA PRO A 409 11.16 -5.08 -16.21
C PRO A 409 12.51 -4.63 -15.63
N THR A 410 12.49 -3.66 -14.70
CA THR A 410 13.71 -3.20 -14.01
C THR A 410 14.34 -4.31 -13.17
N LEU A 411 13.51 -5.11 -12.47
CA LEU A 411 13.99 -6.28 -11.71
C LEU A 411 14.64 -7.32 -12.61
N LEU A 412 14.04 -7.62 -13.76
CA LEU A 412 14.56 -8.61 -14.70
C LEU A 412 15.96 -8.19 -15.19
N THR A 413 16.10 -6.96 -15.67
CA THR A 413 17.40 -6.42 -16.12
C THR A 413 18.43 -6.37 -15.01
N ALA A 414 18.03 -6.01 -13.78
CA ALA A 414 18.92 -6.00 -12.63
C ALA A 414 19.40 -7.41 -12.26
N PHE A 415 18.49 -8.40 -12.28
CA PHE A 415 18.79 -9.78 -11.93
C PHE A 415 19.70 -10.46 -12.96
N GLU A 416 19.48 -10.23 -14.25
CA GLU A 416 20.34 -10.78 -15.32
C GLU A 416 21.83 -10.42 -15.08
N ARG A 417 22.11 -9.16 -14.76
CA ARG A 417 23.47 -8.69 -14.43
C ARG A 417 23.97 -9.21 -13.09
N LEU A 418 23.10 -9.23 -12.09
CA LEU A 418 23.44 -9.75 -10.76
C LEU A 418 23.87 -11.22 -10.83
N ALA A 419 23.19 -12.01 -11.64
CA ALA A 419 23.38 -13.44 -11.74
C ALA A 419 24.69 -13.82 -12.47
N GLU A 420 25.30 -12.89 -13.22
CA GLU A 420 26.68 -13.03 -13.73
C GLU A 420 27.71 -12.97 -12.59
N ARG A 421 27.45 -12.11 -11.58
CA ARG A 421 28.36 -11.88 -10.44
C ARG A 421 28.11 -12.82 -9.26
N PHE A 422 26.88 -13.33 -9.12
CA PHE A 422 26.47 -14.27 -8.07
C PHE A 422 25.83 -15.51 -8.72
N PRO A 423 26.62 -16.54 -9.05
CA PRO A 423 26.13 -17.70 -9.79
C PRO A 423 25.00 -18.48 -9.09
N GLU A 424 24.99 -18.45 -7.75
CA GLU A 424 23.98 -19.11 -6.90
C GLU A 424 22.69 -18.31 -6.73
N ALA A 425 22.62 -17.07 -7.25
CA ALA A 425 21.45 -16.22 -7.08
C ALA A 425 20.24 -16.80 -7.85
N GLN A 426 19.11 -16.92 -7.16
CA GLN A 426 17.83 -17.37 -7.72
C GLN A 426 16.76 -16.31 -7.48
N LEU A 427 15.93 -16.05 -8.50
CA LEU A 427 14.79 -15.15 -8.38
C LEU A 427 13.49 -15.93 -8.47
N THR A 428 12.65 -15.81 -7.45
CA THR A 428 11.27 -16.32 -7.47
C THR A 428 10.30 -15.15 -7.67
N ILE A 429 9.44 -15.27 -8.68
CA ILE A 429 8.40 -14.28 -9.02
C ILE A 429 7.04 -14.90 -8.70
N ALA A 430 6.31 -14.30 -7.75
CA ALA A 430 4.96 -14.70 -7.39
C ALA A 430 3.95 -13.59 -7.72
N GLY A 431 2.77 -13.98 -8.21
CA GLY A 431 1.67 -13.08 -8.57
C GLY A 431 1.57 -12.78 -10.07
N CYS A 432 2.65 -12.96 -10.82
CA CYS A 432 2.70 -12.79 -12.28
C CYS A 432 3.63 -13.83 -12.92
N ALA A 433 3.50 -14.00 -14.24
CA ALA A 433 4.32 -14.91 -15.03
C ALA A 433 4.86 -14.18 -16.26
N PRO A 434 5.86 -13.28 -16.10
CA PRO A 434 6.49 -12.63 -17.23
C PRO A 434 7.22 -13.65 -18.10
N ALA A 435 7.26 -13.40 -19.41
CA ALA A 435 8.07 -14.21 -20.30
C ALA A 435 9.56 -13.97 -20.01
N THR A 436 10.24 -14.99 -19.53
CA THR A 436 11.69 -15.01 -19.33
C THR A 436 12.20 -16.43 -19.57
N THR A 437 13.40 -16.54 -20.15
CA THR A 437 14.08 -17.81 -20.42
C THR A 437 15.26 -18.03 -19.48
N HIS A 438 15.50 -17.12 -18.53
CA HIS A 438 16.65 -17.22 -17.64
C HIS A 438 16.48 -18.44 -16.70
N PRO A 439 17.41 -19.41 -16.68
CA PRO A 439 17.25 -20.68 -15.96
C PRO A 439 17.24 -20.57 -14.43
N ARG A 440 17.44 -19.37 -13.88
CA ARG A 440 17.51 -19.07 -12.44
C ARG A 440 16.35 -18.17 -11.99
N ILE A 441 15.39 -17.94 -12.89
CA ILE A 441 14.15 -17.23 -12.58
C ILE A 441 13.02 -18.26 -12.58
N GLN A 442 12.40 -18.42 -11.42
CA GLN A 442 11.20 -19.25 -11.26
C GLN A 442 9.97 -18.35 -11.20
N THR A 443 9.05 -18.52 -12.14
CA THR A 443 7.74 -17.86 -12.11
C THR A 443 6.69 -18.81 -11.55
N LEU A 444 5.98 -18.37 -10.51
CA LEU A 444 4.92 -19.16 -9.86
C LEU A 444 3.52 -18.84 -10.42
N GLY A 445 3.40 -17.77 -11.21
CA GLY A 445 2.10 -17.26 -11.64
C GLY A 445 1.28 -16.73 -10.46
N ARG A 446 -0.05 -16.80 -10.54
CA ARG A 446 -0.92 -16.35 -9.45
C ARG A 446 -0.87 -17.34 -8.29
N VAL A 447 -0.41 -16.85 -7.13
CA VAL A 447 -0.36 -17.61 -5.88
C VAL A 447 -1.37 -17.03 -4.88
N PRO A 448 -2.26 -17.84 -4.28
CA PRO A 448 -3.14 -17.39 -3.20
C PRO A 448 -2.31 -16.84 -2.03
N PRO A 449 -2.73 -15.73 -1.37
CA PRO A 449 -1.96 -15.14 -0.27
C PRO A 449 -1.58 -16.11 0.85
N GLN A 450 -2.45 -17.07 1.17
CA GLN A 450 -2.24 -18.08 2.21
C GLN A 450 -1.11 -19.06 1.87
N GLN A 451 -0.73 -19.16 0.59
CA GLN A 451 0.34 -20.04 0.09
C GLN A 451 1.66 -19.29 -0.11
N LEU A 452 1.73 -17.99 0.19
CA LEU A 452 2.97 -17.21 0.06
C LEU A 452 3.94 -17.40 1.23
N ALA A 453 3.47 -17.82 2.40
CA ALA A 453 4.30 -17.94 3.60
C ALA A 453 5.56 -18.82 3.43
N PRO A 454 5.51 -19.99 2.77
CA PRO A 454 6.70 -20.80 2.50
C PRO A 454 7.73 -20.09 1.61
N HIS A 455 7.27 -19.28 0.65
CA HIS A 455 8.16 -18.53 -0.24
C HIS A 455 8.88 -17.39 0.50
N PHE A 456 8.16 -16.68 1.38
CA PHE A 456 8.78 -15.70 2.26
C PHE A 456 9.79 -16.34 3.22
N ALA A 457 9.49 -17.53 3.76
CA ALA A 457 10.39 -18.25 4.66
C ALA A 457 11.67 -18.74 3.96
N ALA A 458 11.57 -19.17 2.69
CA ALA A 458 12.71 -19.68 1.92
C ALA A 458 13.63 -18.58 1.36
N ALA A 459 13.11 -17.36 1.15
CA ALA A 459 13.87 -16.26 0.59
C ALA A 459 14.94 -15.72 1.56
N SER A 460 16.02 -15.15 1.01
CA SER A 460 17.05 -14.42 1.76
C SER A 460 16.89 -12.90 1.66
N VAL A 461 16.33 -12.41 0.55
CA VAL A 461 16.05 -10.98 0.30
C VAL A 461 14.70 -10.84 -0.39
N PHE A 462 13.91 -9.84 -0.01
CA PHE A 462 12.69 -9.47 -0.74
C PHE A 462 12.96 -8.24 -1.61
N CYS A 463 12.47 -8.27 -2.85
CA CYS A 463 12.67 -7.19 -3.81
C CYS A 463 11.34 -6.66 -4.35
N MET A 464 11.14 -5.35 -4.28
CA MET A 464 9.92 -4.68 -4.72
C MET A 464 10.21 -3.31 -5.34
N PRO A 465 10.66 -3.26 -6.60
CA PRO A 465 11.10 -2.02 -7.25
C PRO A 465 9.96 -1.23 -7.91
N SER A 466 8.83 -1.08 -7.22
CA SER A 466 7.61 -0.48 -7.76
C SER A 466 7.83 0.92 -8.36
N LEU A 467 7.09 1.26 -9.42
CA LEU A 467 7.01 2.63 -9.95
C LEU A 467 5.93 3.45 -9.25
N VAL A 468 4.83 2.78 -8.87
CA VAL A 468 3.71 3.33 -8.12
C VAL A 468 3.39 2.35 -7.01
N GLU A 469 3.34 2.79 -5.76
CA GLU A 469 3.01 1.91 -4.63
C GLU A 469 2.28 2.64 -3.50
N PRO A 470 0.93 2.62 -3.45
CA PRO A 470 0.19 3.32 -2.41
C PRO A 470 0.50 2.79 -1.00
N ALA A 471 0.49 1.47 -0.81
CA ALA A 471 0.50 0.86 0.52
C ALA A 471 1.69 -0.06 0.81
N GLY A 472 2.20 -0.84 -0.14
CA GLY A 472 3.39 -1.68 0.10
C GLY A 472 3.16 -2.95 0.95
N ILE A 473 1.95 -3.53 0.95
CA ILE A 473 1.58 -4.67 1.82
C ILE A 473 2.54 -5.86 1.69
N ALA A 474 2.99 -6.21 0.48
CA ALA A 474 3.92 -7.32 0.27
C ALA A 474 5.31 -7.09 0.92
N ALA A 475 5.75 -5.83 1.02
CA ALA A 475 6.97 -5.49 1.76
C ALA A 475 6.78 -5.63 3.27
N ILE A 476 5.59 -5.28 3.79
CA ILE A 476 5.25 -5.53 5.21
C ILE A 476 5.25 -7.03 5.50
N GLU A 477 4.68 -7.85 4.60
CA GLU A 477 4.66 -9.31 4.71
C GLU A 477 6.09 -9.89 4.71
N ALA A 478 6.96 -9.38 3.82
CA ALA A 478 8.36 -9.75 3.79
C ALA A 478 9.10 -9.40 5.11
N MET A 479 8.89 -8.19 5.62
CA MET A 479 9.46 -7.76 6.90
C MET A 479 8.94 -8.63 8.05
N ALA A 480 7.64 -8.95 8.08
CA ALA A 480 7.06 -9.84 9.08
C ALA A 480 7.68 -11.26 9.05
N ALA A 481 8.08 -11.72 7.87
CA ALA A 481 8.82 -12.97 7.68
C ALA A 481 10.33 -12.87 8.00
N GLY A 482 10.80 -11.69 8.44
CA GLY A 482 12.19 -11.44 8.78
C GLY A 482 13.11 -11.30 7.57
N LEU A 483 12.59 -10.84 6.43
CA LEU A 483 13.41 -10.54 5.25
C LEU A 483 13.84 -9.08 5.24
N PRO A 484 15.11 -8.78 4.88
CA PRO A 484 15.45 -7.44 4.44
C PRO A 484 14.73 -7.11 3.13
N VAL A 485 14.33 -5.85 2.98
CA VAL A 485 13.60 -5.38 1.80
C VAL A 485 14.49 -4.48 0.95
N VAL A 486 14.66 -4.81 -0.34
CA VAL A 486 15.17 -3.88 -1.35
C VAL A 486 13.97 -3.34 -2.13
N ALA A 487 13.73 -2.03 -2.04
CA ALA A 487 12.57 -1.40 -2.64
C ALA A 487 12.91 -0.05 -3.26
N THR A 488 11.99 0.48 -4.06
CA THR A 488 12.09 1.86 -4.54
C THR A 488 11.53 2.84 -3.52
N ALA A 489 12.09 4.06 -3.48
CA ALA A 489 11.63 5.13 -2.59
C ALA A 489 10.32 5.81 -3.08
N VAL A 490 9.25 5.03 -3.29
CA VAL A 490 7.95 5.53 -3.78
C VAL A 490 6.80 5.17 -2.84
N GLY A 491 5.84 6.09 -2.70
CA GLY A 491 4.61 5.89 -1.94
C GLY A 491 4.84 5.26 -0.56
N GLY A 492 4.12 4.18 -0.24
CA GLY A 492 4.22 3.49 1.04
C GLY A 492 5.59 2.84 1.30
N LEU A 493 6.35 2.46 0.27
CA LEU A 493 7.64 1.79 0.44
C LEU A 493 8.68 2.68 1.13
N ALA A 494 8.68 3.98 0.80
CA ALA A 494 9.56 4.96 1.42
C ALA A 494 9.31 5.15 2.93
N GLU A 495 8.14 4.77 3.42
CA GLU A 495 7.76 4.85 4.83
C GLU A 495 7.95 3.52 5.58
N ILE A 496 7.66 2.41 4.89
CA ILE A 496 7.76 1.07 5.46
C ILE A 496 9.22 0.68 5.69
N VAL A 497 10.07 0.90 4.68
CA VAL A 497 11.48 0.55 4.71
C VAL A 497 12.29 1.68 5.34
N GLN A 498 13.00 1.40 6.43
CA GLN A 498 14.00 2.30 6.99
C GLN A 498 15.36 1.99 6.34
N PRO A 499 15.93 2.91 5.53
CA PRO A 499 17.20 2.69 4.86
C PRO A 499 18.30 2.29 5.84
N ASP A 500 19.07 1.28 5.45
CA ASP A 500 20.19 0.71 6.21
C ASP A 500 19.84 0.10 7.58
N GLN A 501 18.54 0.05 7.93
CA GLN A 501 18.06 -0.55 9.17
C GLN A 501 17.18 -1.77 8.90
N THR A 502 16.20 -1.66 8.00
CA THR A 502 15.29 -2.77 7.66
C THR A 502 15.40 -3.21 6.21
N GLY A 503 16.26 -2.55 5.43
CA GLY A 503 16.36 -2.74 4.00
C GLY A 503 17.06 -1.57 3.30
N LEU A 504 17.02 -1.58 1.97
CA LEU A 504 17.63 -0.58 1.11
C LEU A 504 16.59 0.06 0.20
N LEU A 505 16.71 1.37 0.01
CA LEU A 505 15.89 2.13 -0.94
C LEU A 505 16.73 2.55 -2.15
N VAL A 506 16.21 2.31 -3.35
CA VAL A 506 16.84 2.70 -4.62
C VAL A 506 15.94 3.64 -5.44
N PRO A 507 16.50 4.39 -6.40
CA PRO A 507 15.69 5.15 -7.35
C PRO A 507 14.79 4.23 -8.20
N PRO A 508 13.57 4.66 -8.55
CA PRO A 508 12.71 3.91 -9.48
C PRO A 508 13.32 3.89 -10.89
N ASN A 509 13.07 2.79 -11.61
CA ASN A 509 13.55 2.58 -12.98
C ASN A 509 15.09 2.61 -13.15
N ASP A 510 15.83 2.24 -12.11
CA ASP A 510 17.29 2.14 -12.14
C ASP A 510 17.75 0.69 -11.87
N PRO A 511 17.95 -0.13 -12.94
CA PRO A 511 18.35 -1.52 -12.78
C PRO A 511 19.77 -1.68 -12.24
N LEU A 512 20.64 -0.67 -12.42
CA LEU A 512 22.00 -0.70 -11.89
C LEU A 512 21.98 -0.54 -10.37
N ALA A 513 21.31 0.51 -9.87
CA ALA A 513 21.18 0.74 -8.44
C ALA A 513 20.45 -0.43 -7.75
N LEU A 514 19.42 -0.99 -8.39
CA LEU A 514 18.71 -2.15 -7.87
C LEU A 514 19.61 -3.39 -7.78
N GLY A 515 20.39 -3.67 -8.83
CA GLY A 515 21.34 -4.78 -8.87
C GLY A 515 22.42 -4.65 -7.79
N GLU A 516 23.00 -3.46 -7.61
CA GLU A 516 24.02 -3.24 -6.59
C GLU A 516 23.46 -3.34 -5.17
N ALA A 517 22.24 -2.86 -4.92
CA ALA A 517 21.58 -3.03 -3.62
C ALA A 517 21.37 -4.52 -3.28
N LEU A 518 20.85 -5.30 -4.23
CA LEU A 518 20.70 -6.75 -4.08
C LEU A 518 22.05 -7.44 -3.86
N ALA A 519 23.04 -7.11 -4.68
CA ALA A 519 24.40 -7.64 -4.57
C ALA A 519 25.03 -7.37 -3.19
N SER A 520 24.81 -6.18 -2.63
CA SER A 520 25.35 -5.82 -1.32
C SER A 520 24.79 -6.66 -0.18
N LEU A 521 23.52 -7.07 -0.26
CA LEU A 521 22.89 -7.94 0.75
C LEU A 521 23.21 -9.41 0.52
N LEU A 522 23.40 -9.84 -0.74
CA LEU A 522 23.85 -11.20 -1.04
C LEU A 522 25.31 -11.44 -0.61
N ALA A 523 26.15 -10.42 -0.68
CA ALA A 523 27.55 -10.49 -0.26
C ALA A 523 27.74 -10.46 1.27
N ASP A 524 26.75 -9.97 2.02
CA ASP A 524 26.78 -9.87 3.48
C ASP A 524 25.49 -10.44 4.12
N PRO A 525 25.40 -11.78 4.25
CA PRO A 525 24.23 -12.45 4.82
C PRO A 525 23.94 -12.05 6.28
N ASP A 526 24.95 -11.66 7.04
CA ASP A 526 24.79 -11.25 8.44
C ASP A 526 24.12 -9.88 8.54
N ARG A 527 24.54 -8.92 7.70
CA ARG A 527 23.84 -7.64 7.54
C ARG A 527 22.41 -7.84 7.03
N ALA A 528 22.21 -8.71 6.06
CA ALA A 528 20.87 -9.05 5.55
C ALA A 528 19.97 -9.62 6.66
N ARG A 529 20.49 -10.53 7.50
CA ARG A 529 19.78 -11.10 8.66
C ARG A 529 19.44 -10.03 9.69
N ALA A 530 20.39 -9.18 10.06
CA ALA A 530 20.18 -8.10 11.02
C ALA A 530 19.08 -7.14 10.56
N MET A 531 19.11 -6.75 9.28
CA MET A 531 18.06 -5.92 8.68
C MET A 531 16.70 -6.61 8.67
N GLY A 532 16.66 -7.91 8.35
CA GLY A 532 15.44 -8.70 8.39
C GLY A 532 14.81 -8.76 9.79
N GLN A 533 15.61 -8.94 10.84
CA GLN A 533 15.13 -8.96 12.22
C GLN A 533 14.62 -7.58 12.67
N ALA A 534 15.34 -6.50 12.34
CA ALA A 534 14.87 -5.14 12.59
C ALA A 534 13.55 -4.86 11.84
N GLY A 535 13.44 -5.33 10.59
CA GLY A 535 12.22 -5.25 9.79
C GLY A 535 11.06 -6.00 10.44
N ARG A 536 11.30 -7.20 10.99
CA ARG A 536 10.29 -7.99 11.70
C ARG A 536 9.74 -7.27 12.91
N HIS A 537 10.61 -6.73 13.78
CA HIS A 537 10.16 -5.94 14.94
C HIS A 537 9.29 -4.77 14.50
N ARG A 538 9.77 -3.98 13.53
CA ARG A 538 9.00 -2.86 12.97
C ARG A 538 7.64 -3.28 12.42
N ALA A 539 7.58 -4.40 11.69
CA ALA A 539 6.34 -4.92 11.14
C ALA A 539 5.35 -5.35 12.22
N MET A 540 5.82 -6.01 13.28
CA MET A 540 4.96 -6.41 14.40
C MET A 540 4.43 -5.20 15.18
N ASP A 541 5.26 -4.18 15.40
CA ASP A 541 4.90 -3.00 16.20
C ASP A 541 3.96 -2.04 15.45
N LEU A 542 4.21 -1.82 14.16
CA LEU A 542 3.52 -0.77 13.38
C LEU A 542 2.53 -1.30 12.36
N PHE A 543 2.74 -2.50 11.82
CA PHE A 543 1.99 -3.00 10.67
C PHE A 543 1.28 -4.33 10.96
N HIS A 544 1.23 -4.77 12.21
CA HIS A 544 0.36 -5.86 12.59
C HIS A 544 -1.08 -5.35 12.71
N TRP A 545 -2.06 -6.14 12.25
CA TRP A 545 -3.48 -5.76 12.30
C TRP A 545 -3.96 -5.43 13.72
N ASP A 546 -3.35 -6.02 14.75
CA ASP A 546 -3.65 -5.67 16.14
C ASP A 546 -3.30 -4.22 16.46
N ALA A 547 -2.08 -3.81 16.12
CA ALA A 547 -1.56 -2.46 16.35
C ALA A 547 -2.32 -1.43 15.50
N VAL A 548 -2.62 -1.77 14.23
CA VAL A 548 -3.47 -0.96 13.34
C VAL A 548 -4.87 -0.77 13.95
N GLY A 549 -5.50 -1.86 14.38
CA GLY A 549 -6.82 -1.82 15.01
C GLY A 549 -6.86 -1.04 16.32
N THR A 550 -5.79 -1.09 17.11
CA THR A 550 -5.65 -0.28 18.34
C THR A 550 -5.65 1.22 18.00
N ARG A 551 -4.79 1.65 17.07
CA ARG A 551 -4.70 3.04 16.63
C ARG A 551 -6.00 3.53 16.00
N LEU A 552 -6.59 2.72 15.12
CA LEU A 552 -7.88 3.01 14.49
C LEU A 552 -8.99 3.21 15.52
N ALA A 553 -9.13 2.30 16.49
CA ALA A 553 -10.17 2.40 17.50
C ALA A 553 -9.95 3.58 18.46
N GLN A 554 -8.69 3.92 18.75
CA GLN A 554 -8.34 5.09 19.54
C GLN A 554 -8.81 6.38 18.86
N GLU A 555 -8.49 6.58 17.58
CA GLU A 555 -8.90 7.77 16.82
C GLU A 555 -10.42 7.89 16.72
N ILE A 556 -11.12 6.78 16.47
CA ILE A 556 -12.59 6.75 16.43
C ILE A 556 -13.17 7.19 17.78
N ARG A 557 -12.75 6.57 18.89
CA ARG A 557 -13.28 6.89 20.22
C ARG A 557 -12.97 8.33 20.62
N GLN A 558 -11.78 8.82 20.31
CA GLN A 558 -11.41 10.22 20.58
C GLN A 558 -12.34 11.19 19.84
N SER A 559 -12.63 10.95 18.56
CA SER A 559 -13.54 11.79 17.78
C SER A 559 -14.97 11.74 18.32
N LEU A 560 -15.49 10.54 18.59
CA LEU A 560 -16.83 10.35 19.15
C LEU A 560 -16.98 11.05 20.51
N ASN A 561 -15.97 10.96 21.38
CA ASN A 561 -15.98 11.63 22.68
C ASN A 561 -15.93 13.16 22.54
N ALA A 562 -15.14 13.69 21.61
CA ALA A 562 -15.09 15.13 21.34
C ALA A 562 -16.45 15.66 20.85
N ARG A 563 -17.09 14.94 19.92
CA ARG A 563 -18.43 15.25 19.42
C ARG A 563 -19.49 15.23 20.53
N ALA A 564 -19.46 14.22 21.39
CA ALA A 564 -20.39 14.11 22.52
C ALA A 564 -20.20 15.20 23.59
N ARG A 565 -19.01 15.80 23.68
CA ARG A 565 -18.75 16.96 24.55
C ARG A 565 -19.23 18.24 23.91
N ALA A 566 -18.97 18.45 22.62
CA ALA A 566 -19.45 19.61 21.88
C ALA A 566 -20.99 19.70 21.90
N GLY A 567 -21.69 18.57 21.68
CA GLY A 567 -23.16 18.54 21.76
C GLY A 567 -23.75 18.72 23.17
N ARG A 568 -22.95 18.60 24.24
CA ARG A 568 -23.37 18.91 25.62
C ARG A 568 -23.06 20.35 26.02
N GLY A 569 -22.05 20.97 25.41
CA GLY A 569 -21.66 22.37 25.67
C GLY A 569 -22.65 23.41 25.12
N ASP A 570 -23.44 23.05 24.11
CA ASP A 570 -24.54 23.88 23.58
C ASP A 570 -25.85 23.73 24.37
N ALA A 571 -25.94 22.77 25.28
CA ALA A 571 -26.99 22.75 26.30
C ALA A 571 -26.51 23.65 27.45
N ALA A 572 -26.60 24.96 27.25
CA ALA A 572 -26.50 25.91 28.34
C ALA A 572 -27.49 25.49 29.44
N ASP A 573 -26.97 25.44 30.66
CA ASP A 573 -27.66 25.08 31.89
C ASP A 573 -28.98 25.87 32.03
N PRO A 574 -30.16 25.22 32.00
CA PRO A 574 -31.44 25.92 32.17
C PRO A 574 -31.53 26.69 33.49
N GLU A 575 -30.75 26.30 34.51
CA GLU A 575 -30.71 27.00 35.79
C GLU A 575 -29.96 28.35 35.71
N GLN A 576 -29.00 28.49 34.80
CA GLN A 576 -28.27 29.75 34.62
C GLN A 576 -29.08 30.79 33.84
N ASP A 577 -29.88 30.37 32.86
CA ASP A 577 -30.80 31.27 32.15
C ASP A 577 -31.99 31.69 33.02
N PHE A 578 -32.48 30.83 33.92
CA PHE A 578 -33.50 31.22 34.90
C PHE A 578 -32.95 32.21 35.93
N ALA A 579 -31.70 32.05 36.37
CA ALA A 579 -31.03 32.97 37.29
C ALA A 579 -30.70 34.32 36.64
N LEU A 580 -30.43 34.37 35.33
CA LEU A 580 -30.23 35.61 34.59
C LEU A 580 -31.57 36.33 34.32
N ALA A 581 -32.62 35.59 33.94
CA ALA A 581 -33.96 36.15 33.72
C ALA A 581 -34.59 36.71 35.03
N ALA A 582 -34.39 36.04 36.17
CA ALA A 582 -34.86 36.52 37.47
C ALA A 582 -34.13 37.78 37.97
N ARG A 583 -32.90 38.03 37.52
CA ARG A 583 -32.15 39.27 37.83
C ARG A 583 -32.59 40.45 36.96
N HIS A 584 -33.03 40.21 35.74
CA HIS A 584 -33.56 41.25 34.85
C HIS A 584 -35.02 41.64 35.14
N ALA A 585 -35.79 40.82 35.86
CA ALA A 585 -37.16 41.12 36.28
C ALA A 585 -37.27 41.89 37.61
N LYS A 586 -36.14 42.21 38.27
CA LYS A 586 -36.07 42.98 39.52
C LYS A 586 -35.22 44.27 39.42
N GLY A 587 -34.92 44.72 38.20
CA GLY A 587 -34.17 45.96 37.93
C GLY A 587 -35.08 47.09 37.49
#